data_AF-A0A833W2B7-F1
#
_entry.id   AF-A0A833W2B7-F1
#
_cell.length_a   1.000
_cell.length_b   1.000
_cell.length_c   1.000
_cell.angle_alpha   90.00
_cell.angle_beta   90.00
_cell.angle_gamma   90.00
#
_symmetry.space_group_name_H-M   'P 1'
#
loop_
_entity.id
_entity.type
_entity.pdbx_description
1 polymer ?
#
loop_
_entity_poly.entity_id
_entity_poly.type
_entity_poly.pdbx_seq_one_letter_code
_entity_poly.pdbx_strand_id
1 'polypeptide(L)'
;MFFSGATIFHVCKTDKDCMVNHTFCNTTMSQCDCQRDYILSSSKKECLKSNDDQSEYSNASLILTSTMREFCTGNEECAHVSGAVCTSSDVCDCPQETVISEDGKRCLKVARDIQDECVENVQCAQTFEKAVCVNQTCHCEDRYHFEPEMKRCFNNRVIASRFVGLDETCGNTFDCYQDENDNVTSKTLKCEKNVCVCAENYEREHDRCVNEGSLQPVLSVFLVFFVIYVDLAI
;
A
#
# COMPACT_ATOMS: atom_id res chain seq x y z
N MET A 1 -42.43 -30.65 3.43
CA MET A 1 -42.65 -29.51 4.33
C MET A 1 -41.36 -29.28 5.07
N PHE A 2 -40.63 -28.22 4.72
CA PHE A 2 -39.28 -27.96 5.22
C PHE A 2 -39.35 -27.38 6.63
N PHE A 3 -38.88 -28.14 7.63
CA PHE A 3 -38.56 -27.63 8.95
C PHE A 3 -37.21 -26.91 8.87
N SER A 4 -37.23 -25.63 8.50
CA SER A 4 -36.06 -24.76 8.65
C SER A 4 -35.94 -24.40 10.13
N GLY A 5 -34.82 -24.78 10.76
CA GLY A 5 -34.58 -24.52 12.18
C GLY A 5 -34.68 -23.03 12.50
N ALA A 6 -35.48 -22.68 13.52
CA ALA A 6 -35.69 -21.31 13.93
C ALA A 6 -34.38 -20.66 14.41
N THR A 7 -34.00 -19.55 13.78
CA THR A 7 -32.85 -18.71 14.16
C THR A 7 -33.31 -17.53 15.00
N ILE A 8 -32.47 -17.02 15.91
CA ILE A 8 -32.86 -15.92 16.81
C ILE A 8 -33.20 -14.63 16.05
N PHE A 9 -32.60 -14.34 14.89
CA PHE A 9 -32.96 -13.16 14.07
C PHE A 9 -34.21 -13.35 13.19
N HIS A 10 -35.15 -14.17 13.63
CA HIS A 10 -36.40 -14.35 12.90
C HIS A 10 -37.25 -13.08 12.97
N VAL A 11 -37.91 -12.74 11.85
CA VAL A 11 -38.80 -11.58 11.79
C VAL A 11 -40.00 -11.81 12.72
N CYS A 12 -40.33 -10.83 13.54
CA CYS A 12 -41.40 -10.91 14.52
C CYS A 12 -42.27 -9.65 14.53
N LYS A 13 -43.50 -9.78 15.01
CA LYS A 13 -44.40 -8.66 15.32
C LYS A 13 -44.75 -8.60 16.80
N THR A 14 -44.74 -9.75 17.46
CA THR A 14 -45.02 -9.90 18.88
C THR A 14 -44.06 -10.91 19.49
N ASP A 15 -43.86 -10.86 20.81
CA ASP A 15 -42.95 -11.78 21.53
C ASP A 15 -43.31 -13.26 21.31
N LYS A 16 -44.57 -13.56 21.02
CA LYS A 16 -45.05 -14.93 20.74
C LYS A 16 -44.50 -15.52 19.44
N ASP A 17 -44.01 -14.67 18.54
CA ASP A 17 -43.37 -15.11 17.29
C ASP A 17 -41.95 -15.61 17.54
N CYS A 18 -41.37 -15.32 18.71
CA CYS A 18 -40.02 -15.71 19.10
C CYS A 18 -40.06 -17.05 19.84
N MET A 19 -39.68 -18.12 19.14
CA MET A 19 -39.78 -19.50 19.65
C MET A 19 -38.57 -19.94 20.50
N VAL A 20 -37.56 -19.08 20.67
CA VAL A 20 -36.34 -19.39 21.40
C VAL A 20 -36.43 -18.87 22.84
N ASN A 21 -36.01 -19.68 23.81
CA ASN A 21 -36.07 -19.27 25.22
C ASN A 21 -35.22 -18.02 25.47
N HIS A 22 -35.75 -17.16 26.35
CA HIS A 22 -35.15 -15.87 26.71
C HIS A 22 -34.99 -14.93 25.52
N THR A 23 -35.96 -14.92 24.60
CA THR A 23 -36.07 -13.93 23.53
C THR A 23 -37.33 -13.07 23.66
N PHE A 24 -37.32 -11.89 23.04
CA PHE A 24 -38.47 -11.00 22.89
C PHE A 24 -38.46 -10.40 21.49
N CYS A 25 -39.60 -9.86 21.04
CA CYS A 25 -39.68 -9.20 19.76
C CYS A 25 -39.26 -7.73 19.88
N ASN A 26 -38.11 -7.39 19.31
CA ASN A 26 -37.72 -6.00 19.15
C ASN A 26 -38.54 -5.39 18.00
N THR A 27 -39.64 -4.74 18.34
CA THR A 27 -40.59 -4.16 17.37
C THR A 27 -40.01 -2.98 16.59
N THR A 28 -38.95 -2.32 17.08
CA THR A 28 -38.21 -1.30 16.33
C THR A 28 -37.48 -1.91 15.14
N MET A 29 -36.92 -3.11 15.30
CA MET A 29 -36.19 -3.83 14.26
C MET A 29 -37.02 -4.93 13.58
N SER A 30 -38.22 -5.20 14.10
CA SER A 30 -39.09 -6.32 13.72
C SER A 30 -38.36 -7.68 13.74
N GLN A 31 -37.48 -7.89 14.72
CA GLN A 31 -36.66 -9.10 14.85
C GLN A 31 -36.62 -9.58 16.30
N CYS A 32 -36.59 -10.90 16.48
CA CYS A 32 -36.41 -11.49 17.79
C CYS A 32 -34.99 -11.22 18.31
N ASP A 33 -34.89 -10.87 19.59
CA ASP A 33 -33.63 -10.52 20.26
C ASP A 33 -33.60 -11.15 21.66
N CYS A 34 -32.42 -11.29 22.26
CA CYS A 34 -32.28 -11.87 23.61
C CYS A 34 -32.83 -10.91 24.68
N GLN A 35 -33.50 -11.46 25.69
CA GLN A 35 -33.97 -10.73 26.86
C GLN A 35 -32.79 -10.16 27.66
N ARG A 36 -33.05 -9.13 28.46
CA ARG A 36 -32.06 -8.53 29.36
C ARG A 36 -31.40 -9.62 30.21
N ASP A 37 -30.08 -9.54 30.36
CA ASP A 37 -29.21 -10.50 31.06
C ASP A 37 -29.01 -11.85 30.34
N TYR A 38 -29.33 -11.92 29.04
CA TYR A 38 -29.02 -13.05 28.19
C TYR A 38 -28.27 -12.62 26.91
N ILE A 39 -27.29 -13.41 26.49
CA ILE A 39 -26.41 -13.13 25.36
C ILE A 39 -26.58 -14.23 24.30
N LEU A 40 -26.53 -13.85 23.02
CA LEU A 40 -26.65 -14.78 21.89
C LEU A 40 -25.50 -15.80 21.87
N SER A 41 -25.84 -17.09 21.83
CA SER A 41 -24.87 -18.19 21.65
C SER A 41 -24.17 -18.13 20.29
N SER A 42 -22.96 -18.68 20.21
CA SER A 42 -22.15 -18.77 18.98
C SER A 42 -22.88 -19.50 17.84
N SER A 43 -23.79 -20.41 18.18
CA SER A 43 -24.63 -21.14 17.22
C SER A 43 -25.80 -20.32 16.67
N LYS A 44 -26.06 -19.13 17.23
CA LYS A 44 -27.20 -18.23 16.94
C LYS A 44 -28.58 -18.86 17.14
N LYS A 45 -28.66 -19.89 17.99
CA LYS A 45 -29.88 -20.70 18.24
C LYS A 45 -30.41 -20.62 19.67
N GLU A 46 -29.66 -20.06 20.61
CA GLU A 46 -30.04 -19.95 22.02
C GLU A 46 -29.49 -18.65 22.65
N CYS A 47 -30.13 -18.19 23.72
CA CYS A 47 -29.67 -17.06 24.54
C CYS A 47 -29.21 -17.58 25.91
N LEU A 48 -28.00 -17.24 26.33
CA LEU A 48 -27.33 -17.76 27.53
C LEU A 48 -27.26 -16.69 28.63
N LYS A 49 -27.53 -17.05 29.89
CA LYS A 49 -27.57 -16.11 31.02
C LYS A 49 -26.19 -15.51 31.31
N SER A 50 -26.09 -14.19 31.41
CA SER A 50 -24.89 -13.51 31.91
C SER A 50 -24.83 -13.62 33.43
N ASN A 51 -23.79 -14.23 33.98
CA ASN A 51 -23.59 -14.28 35.43
C ASN A 51 -23.04 -12.93 35.90
N ASP A 52 -23.88 -12.22 36.64
CA ASP A 52 -23.65 -10.89 37.20
C ASP A 52 -22.80 -11.02 38.48
N ASP A 53 -21.50 -10.80 38.33
CA ASP A 53 -20.63 -10.25 39.38
C ASP A 53 -19.45 -9.58 38.63
N GLN A 54 -19.40 -8.24 38.73
CA GLN A 54 -18.59 -7.28 37.95
C GLN A 54 -19.14 -6.90 36.56
N SER A 55 -19.94 -5.84 36.59
CA SER A 55 -20.04 -4.87 35.51
C SER A 55 -18.67 -4.32 35.14
N GLU A 56 -18.05 -4.90 34.12
CA GLU A 56 -17.35 -4.12 33.11
C GLU A 56 -17.90 -4.57 31.76
N TYR A 57 -18.98 -3.90 31.36
CA TYR A 57 -19.55 -4.03 30.03
C TYR A 57 -18.62 -3.29 29.06
N SER A 58 -17.60 -4.01 28.60
CA SER A 58 -17.01 -3.83 27.28
C SER A 58 -16.59 -5.20 26.74
N ASN A 59 -17.61 -6.00 26.43
CA ASN A 59 -17.67 -6.97 25.34
C ASN A 59 -16.38 -7.71 24.91
N ALA A 60 -16.40 -9.02 25.19
CA ALA A 60 -15.71 -10.12 24.50
C ALA A 60 -14.25 -10.38 24.88
N SER A 61 -14.09 -11.16 25.95
CA SER A 61 -12.91 -11.95 26.23
C SER A 61 -12.58 -12.89 25.04
N LEU A 62 -11.53 -12.52 24.31
CA LEU A 62 -10.36 -13.37 24.13
C LEU A 62 -10.56 -14.66 23.33
N ILE A 63 -10.92 -14.51 22.05
CA ILE A 63 -10.16 -15.24 21.03
C ILE A 63 -9.23 -14.22 20.37
N LEU A 64 -7.95 -14.52 20.51
CA LEU A 64 -6.77 -13.82 20.05
C LEU A 64 -6.83 -13.47 18.55
N THR A 65 -7.53 -12.41 18.18
CA THR A 65 -7.23 -11.65 16.97
C THR A 65 -7.13 -10.20 17.40
N SER A 66 -5.93 -9.79 17.83
CA SER A 66 -5.57 -8.39 18.02
C SER A 66 -5.74 -7.70 16.67
N THR A 67 -6.91 -7.13 16.44
CA THR A 67 -7.28 -6.64 15.13
C THR A 67 -7.23 -5.13 15.16
N MET A 68 -6.36 -4.59 14.32
CA MET A 68 -6.39 -3.18 13.96
C MET A 68 -7.86 -2.74 13.69
N ARG A 69 -8.27 -1.55 14.16
CA ARG A 69 -9.66 -1.00 14.13
C ARG A 69 -10.65 -1.47 15.21
N GLU A 70 -10.16 -1.88 16.36
CA GLU A 70 -11.01 -2.04 17.56
C GLU A 70 -11.50 -0.69 18.10
N PHE A 71 -12.68 -0.66 18.71
CA PHE A 71 -13.20 0.54 19.36
C PHE A 71 -12.32 0.93 20.55
N CYS A 72 -12.19 2.23 20.79
CA CYS A 72 -11.39 2.76 21.89
C CYS A 72 -11.99 4.07 22.40
N THR A 73 -11.64 4.43 23.64
CA THR A 73 -11.90 5.75 24.22
C THR A 73 -10.62 6.52 24.53
N GLY A 74 -9.49 5.82 24.66
CA GLY A 74 -8.16 6.36 24.89
C GLY A 74 -7.06 5.64 24.13
N ASN A 75 -5.89 6.28 24.00
CA ASN A 75 -4.74 5.73 23.27
C ASN A 75 -4.14 4.49 23.93
N GLU A 76 -4.28 4.36 25.25
CA GLU A 76 -3.80 3.24 26.06
C GLU A 76 -4.41 1.89 25.64
N GLU A 77 -5.65 1.90 25.13
CA GLU A 77 -6.35 0.71 24.62
C GLU A 77 -5.69 0.19 23.32
N CYS A 78 -5.08 1.09 22.56
CA CYS A 78 -4.40 0.79 21.30
C CYS A 78 -2.93 0.36 21.48
N ALA A 79 -2.41 0.32 22.70
CA ALA A 79 -0.99 0.08 22.99
C ALA A 79 -0.48 -1.30 22.55
N HIS A 80 -1.38 -2.23 22.21
CA HIS A 80 -1.05 -3.54 21.63
C HIS A 80 -0.47 -3.43 20.20
N VAL A 81 -0.72 -2.32 19.50
CA VAL A 81 -0.07 -1.94 18.23
C VAL A 81 0.85 -0.75 18.48
N SER A 82 2.14 -0.93 18.28
CA SER A 82 3.13 0.13 18.52
C SER A 82 2.88 1.33 17.59
N GLY A 83 2.65 2.50 18.18
CA GLY A 83 2.40 3.74 17.44
C GLY A 83 0.96 3.95 16.98
N ALA A 84 0.03 3.05 17.30
CA ALA A 84 -1.39 3.28 17.07
C ALA A 84 -1.96 4.30 18.06
N VAL A 85 -3.03 4.98 17.65
CA VAL A 85 -3.76 5.98 18.44
C VAL A 85 -5.25 5.71 18.37
N CYS A 86 -5.98 6.16 19.39
CA CYS A 86 -7.42 6.23 19.32
C CYS A 86 -7.82 7.42 18.45
N THR A 87 -8.39 7.14 17.29
CA THR A 87 -8.80 8.17 16.33
C THR A 87 -10.04 8.91 16.78
N SER A 88 -10.37 10.04 16.14
CA SER A 88 -11.62 10.77 16.37
C SER A 88 -12.89 9.99 16.00
N SER A 89 -12.74 8.83 15.39
CA SER A 89 -13.82 7.86 15.09
C SER A 89 -13.97 6.79 16.17
N ASP A 90 -13.34 6.98 17.33
CA ASP A 90 -13.36 6.06 18.48
C ASP A 90 -12.88 4.65 18.11
N VAL A 91 -11.89 4.57 17.21
CA VAL A 91 -11.25 3.31 16.80
C VAL A 91 -9.72 3.44 16.80
N CYS A 92 -9.04 2.37 17.19
CA CYS A 92 -7.59 2.27 17.10
C CYS A 92 -7.17 2.24 15.64
N ASP A 93 -6.36 3.22 15.23
CA ASP A 93 -5.74 3.24 13.90
C ASP A 93 -4.34 3.84 13.96
N CYS A 94 -3.60 3.64 12.88
CA CYS A 94 -2.35 4.33 12.67
C CYS A 94 -2.62 5.83 12.43
N PRO A 95 -1.87 6.73 13.09
CA PRO A 95 -2.03 8.17 12.90
C PRO A 95 -1.72 8.57 11.45
N GLN A 96 -2.03 9.82 11.08
CA GLN A 96 -1.78 10.31 9.72
C GLN A 96 -0.36 10.02 9.25
N GLU A 97 -0.25 9.69 7.96
CA GLU A 97 1.02 9.39 7.28
C GLU A 97 1.73 8.12 7.80
N THR A 98 1.01 7.28 8.54
CA THR A 98 1.46 5.95 8.91
C THR A 98 0.46 4.89 8.46
N VAL A 99 0.96 3.65 8.28
CA VAL A 99 0.21 2.48 7.83
C VAL A 99 0.54 1.31 8.73
N ILE A 100 -0.42 0.43 8.96
CA ILE A 100 -0.21 -0.78 9.76
C ILE A 100 0.79 -1.72 9.07
N SER A 101 1.72 -2.29 9.83
CA SER A 101 2.64 -3.33 9.35
C SER A 101 1.89 -4.59 8.92
N GLU A 102 2.52 -5.39 8.06
CA GLU A 102 1.95 -6.65 7.57
C GLU A 102 1.61 -7.64 8.69
N ASP A 103 2.38 -7.61 9.78
CA ASP A 103 2.14 -8.44 10.98
C ASP A 103 1.12 -7.85 11.95
N GLY A 104 0.59 -6.65 11.68
CA GLY A 104 -0.41 -5.98 12.50
C GLY A 104 0.09 -5.41 13.82
N LYS A 105 1.41 -5.31 14.05
CA LYS A 105 1.97 -4.98 15.37
C LYS A 105 2.48 -3.56 15.52
N ARG A 106 2.68 -2.82 14.44
CA ARG A 106 3.21 -1.45 14.51
C ARG A 106 2.77 -0.59 13.35
N CYS A 107 2.70 0.72 13.59
CA CYS A 107 2.51 1.71 12.55
C CYS A 107 3.85 2.09 11.93
N LEU A 108 3.92 2.00 10.61
CA LEU A 108 5.07 2.33 9.78
C LEU A 108 4.82 3.63 9.02
N LYS A 109 5.85 4.42 8.79
CA LYS A 109 5.73 5.63 7.99
C LYS A 109 5.39 5.28 6.53
N VAL A 110 4.37 5.94 5.99
CA VAL A 110 3.98 5.81 4.59
C VAL A 110 5.02 6.47 3.70
N ALA A 111 5.39 5.81 2.59
CA ALA A 111 6.25 6.38 1.57
C ALA A 111 5.51 7.50 0.81
N ARG A 112 6.12 8.66 0.65
CA ARG A 112 5.55 9.82 -0.05
C ARG A 112 6.05 9.96 -1.47
N ASP A 113 7.26 9.49 -1.74
CA ASP A 113 7.86 9.44 -3.06
C ASP A 113 8.34 8.01 -3.38
N ILE A 114 8.35 7.66 -4.67
CA ILE A 114 9.00 6.43 -5.11
C ILE A 114 10.49 6.59 -4.76
N GLN A 115 11.12 5.53 -4.26
CA GLN A 115 12.47 5.54 -3.65
C GLN A 115 12.57 6.02 -2.19
N ASP A 116 11.46 6.40 -1.53
CA ASP A 116 11.49 6.58 -0.08
C ASP A 116 11.89 5.28 0.63
N GLU A 117 12.52 5.44 1.80
CA GLU A 117 12.92 4.32 2.65
C GLU A 117 11.72 3.50 3.10
N CYS A 118 11.87 2.18 3.04
CA CYS A 118 10.85 1.23 3.46
C CYS A 118 11.48 0.01 4.14
N VAL A 119 10.66 -0.64 4.96
CA VAL A 119 10.95 -1.94 5.57
C VAL A 119 10.01 -3.00 5.01
N GLU A 120 8.77 -2.63 4.72
CA GLU A 120 7.71 -3.52 4.23
C GLU A 120 6.99 -2.93 3.02
N ASN A 121 6.37 -3.81 2.22
CA ASN A 121 5.68 -3.40 1.00
C ASN A 121 4.50 -2.47 1.28
N VAL A 122 3.83 -2.65 2.42
CA VAL A 122 2.65 -1.85 2.82
C VAL A 122 2.94 -0.35 2.87
N GLN A 123 4.18 0.07 3.18
CA GLN A 123 4.58 1.47 3.19
C GLN A 123 4.52 2.09 1.78
N CYS A 124 4.94 1.33 0.78
CA CYS A 124 4.96 1.75 -0.62
C CYS A 124 3.57 1.66 -1.25
N ALA A 125 2.89 0.53 -1.04
CA ALA A 125 1.59 0.24 -1.62
C ALA A 125 0.47 1.18 -1.15
N GLN A 126 0.65 1.82 0.02
CA GLN A 126 -0.31 2.80 0.54
C GLN A 126 -0.43 4.05 -0.34
N THR A 127 0.68 4.49 -0.97
CA THR A 127 0.71 5.68 -1.83
C THR A 127 0.76 5.29 -3.31
N PHE A 128 1.52 4.26 -3.64
CA PHE A 128 1.78 3.83 -5.01
C PHE A 128 1.21 2.43 -5.24
N GLU A 129 0.06 2.35 -5.90
CA GLU A 129 -0.48 1.07 -6.34
C GLU A 129 0.57 0.34 -7.21
N LYS A 130 0.78 -0.96 -6.95
CA LYS A 130 1.84 -1.76 -7.60
C LYS A 130 3.27 -1.32 -7.28
N ALA A 131 3.51 -0.85 -6.06
CA ALA A 131 4.85 -0.66 -5.53
C ALA A 131 5.19 -1.65 -4.41
N VAL A 132 6.46 -2.02 -4.35
CA VAL A 132 7.07 -2.97 -3.40
C VAL A 132 8.32 -2.38 -2.80
N CYS A 133 8.69 -2.87 -1.62
CA CYS A 133 9.92 -2.52 -0.96
C CYS A 133 11.04 -3.45 -1.42
N VAL A 134 12.01 -2.91 -2.14
CA VAL A 134 13.18 -3.65 -2.64
C VAL A 134 14.43 -2.90 -2.22
N ASN A 135 15.41 -3.59 -1.63
CA ASN A 135 16.65 -2.98 -1.14
C ASN A 135 16.44 -1.77 -0.20
N GLN A 136 15.39 -1.83 0.64
CA GLN A 136 15.00 -0.77 1.59
C GLN A 136 14.46 0.52 0.96
N THR A 137 14.12 0.51 -0.33
CA THR A 137 13.49 1.65 -1.01
C THR A 137 12.25 1.20 -1.79
N CYS A 138 11.30 2.12 -1.98
CA CYS A 138 10.09 1.81 -2.74
C CYS A 138 10.37 1.79 -4.25
N HIS A 139 9.98 0.70 -4.91
CA HIS A 139 10.07 0.53 -6.36
C HIS A 139 8.73 0.04 -6.91
N CYS A 140 8.47 0.24 -8.20
CA CYS A 140 7.34 -0.43 -8.85
C CYS A 140 7.59 -1.95 -8.92
N GLU A 141 6.52 -2.74 -8.85
CA GLU A 141 6.55 -4.19 -9.05
C GLU A 141 7.19 -4.57 -10.39
N ASP A 142 7.67 -5.80 -10.50
CA ASP A 142 8.16 -6.34 -11.76
C ASP A 142 7.15 -6.14 -12.90
N ARG A 143 7.64 -5.65 -14.05
CA ARG A 143 6.84 -5.27 -15.23
C ARG A 143 5.98 -4.03 -15.02
N TYR A 144 6.27 -3.21 -14.02
CA TYR A 144 5.74 -1.87 -13.89
C TYR A 144 6.88 -0.86 -13.84
N HIS A 145 6.62 0.36 -14.29
CA HIS A 145 7.54 1.48 -14.20
C HIS A 145 6.85 2.68 -13.57
N PHE A 146 7.63 3.56 -12.96
CA PHE A 146 7.11 4.76 -12.34
C PHE A 146 6.94 5.87 -13.38
N GLU A 147 5.77 6.51 -13.38
CA GLU A 147 5.48 7.73 -14.14
C GLU A 147 5.53 8.95 -13.20
N PRO A 148 6.58 9.79 -13.28
CA PRO A 148 6.75 10.94 -12.38
C PRO A 148 5.64 11.97 -12.45
N GLU A 149 5.08 12.24 -13.63
CA GLU A 149 4.04 13.27 -13.79
C GLU A 149 2.72 12.86 -13.11
N MET A 150 2.41 11.57 -13.14
CA MET A 150 1.18 11.02 -12.55
C MET A 150 1.40 10.45 -11.15
N LYS A 151 2.65 10.35 -10.70
CA LYS A 151 3.07 9.72 -9.43
C LYS A 151 2.49 8.32 -9.24
N ARG A 152 2.56 7.46 -10.26
CA ARG A 152 1.98 6.11 -10.24
C ARG A 152 2.82 5.10 -11.01
N CYS A 153 2.68 3.82 -10.65
CA CYS A 153 3.28 2.72 -11.41
C CYS A 153 2.36 2.30 -12.57
N PHE A 154 2.89 2.30 -13.79
CA PHE A 154 2.20 1.86 -15.00
C PHE A 154 2.74 0.51 -15.46
N ASN A 155 1.86 -0.32 -16.01
CA ASN A 155 2.28 -1.59 -16.58
C ASN A 155 3.19 -1.35 -17.78
N ASN A 156 4.32 -2.04 -17.83
CA ASN A 156 5.23 -2.00 -18.96
C ASN A 156 4.53 -2.64 -20.15
N ARG A 157 4.14 -1.83 -21.12
CA ARG A 157 3.56 -2.33 -22.36
C ARG A 157 4.62 -3.17 -23.07
N VAL A 158 4.22 -4.38 -23.48
CA VAL A 158 5.09 -5.31 -24.22
C VAL A 158 4.56 -5.44 -25.64
N ILE A 159 5.38 -5.12 -26.64
CA ILE A 159 5.12 -5.41 -28.05
C ILE A 159 6.18 -6.40 -28.51
N ALA A 160 5.77 -7.48 -29.18
CA ALA A 160 6.68 -8.49 -29.73
C ALA A 160 7.76 -9.00 -28.74
N SER A 161 7.38 -9.21 -27.47
CA SER A 161 8.25 -9.68 -26.38
C SER A 161 9.36 -8.71 -25.95
N ARG A 162 9.25 -7.41 -26.28
CA ARG A 162 10.13 -6.35 -25.77
C ARG A 162 9.31 -5.23 -25.15
N PHE A 163 9.89 -4.56 -24.15
CA PHE A 163 9.29 -3.37 -23.57
C PHE A 163 9.18 -2.27 -24.64
N VAL A 164 8.12 -1.47 -24.57
CA VAL A 164 7.94 -0.30 -25.45
C VAL A 164 8.96 0.78 -25.06
N GLY A 165 10.16 0.62 -25.62
CA GLY A 165 11.28 1.54 -25.49
C GLY A 165 11.44 2.42 -26.73
N LEU A 166 12.61 3.00 -26.90
CA LEU A 166 12.95 3.84 -28.05
C LEU A 166 12.56 3.18 -29.39
N ASP A 167 12.05 3.97 -30.33
CA ASP A 167 11.60 3.58 -31.67
C ASP A 167 10.36 2.64 -31.72
N GLU A 168 9.81 2.23 -30.57
CA GLU A 168 8.60 1.41 -30.50
C GLU A 168 7.31 2.25 -30.63
N THR A 169 6.22 1.61 -31.06
CA THR A 169 4.93 2.29 -31.24
C THR A 169 4.22 2.54 -29.91
N CYS A 170 3.84 3.78 -29.65
CA CYS A 170 3.15 4.23 -28.43
C CYS A 170 1.79 4.84 -28.73
N GLY A 171 0.86 4.75 -27.77
CA GLY A 171 -0.38 5.53 -27.77
C GLY A 171 -0.27 6.79 -26.91
N ASN A 172 0.51 6.74 -25.83
CA ASN A 172 0.74 7.83 -24.91
C ASN A 172 2.20 7.86 -24.44
N THR A 173 2.61 9.00 -23.89
CA THR A 173 3.97 9.19 -23.36
C THR A 173 4.32 8.17 -22.28
N PHE A 174 3.40 7.81 -21.37
CA PHE A 174 3.62 6.79 -20.31
C PHE A 174 3.74 5.35 -20.85
N ASP A 175 3.48 5.11 -22.13
CA ASP A 175 3.80 3.81 -22.73
C ASP A 175 5.31 3.65 -22.95
N CYS A 176 6.03 4.77 -23.09
CA CYS A 176 7.45 4.82 -23.38
C CYS A 176 8.27 4.79 -22.10
N TYR A 177 9.02 3.71 -21.90
CA TYR A 177 9.86 3.52 -20.72
C TYR A 177 11.23 2.94 -21.09
N GLN A 178 12.26 3.46 -20.42
CA GLN A 178 13.62 2.97 -20.49
C GLN A 178 14.00 2.54 -19.07
N ASP A 179 14.46 1.29 -18.92
CA ASP A 179 14.96 0.81 -17.64
C ASP A 179 16.22 1.60 -17.30
N GLU A 180 16.20 2.29 -16.16
CA GLU A 180 17.29 3.14 -15.71
C GLU A 180 17.73 2.64 -14.34
N ASN A 181 19.00 2.24 -14.25
CA ASN A 181 19.59 1.66 -13.04
C ASN A 181 19.71 2.68 -11.88
N ASP A 182 19.32 3.94 -12.08
CA ASP A 182 19.58 5.06 -11.16
C ASP A 182 18.40 6.04 -11.05
N ASN A 183 18.43 6.86 -9.99
CA ASN A 183 17.43 7.86 -9.56
C ASN A 183 16.93 8.79 -10.68
N VAL A 184 15.89 8.36 -11.38
CA VAL A 184 15.35 9.15 -12.49
C VAL A 184 14.04 9.77 -12.08
N THR A 185 14.17 11.01 -11.62
CA THR A 185 13.06 11.92 -11.29
C THR A 185 12.46 12.56 -12.53
N SER A 186 13.10 12.44 -13.70
CA SER A 186 12.64 13.04 -14.96
C SER A 186 12.52 12.00 -16.06
N LYS A 187 11.40 12.02 -16.77
CA LYS A 187 11.14 11.09 -17.87
C LYS A 187 12.10 11.28 -19.05
N THR A 188 12.69 10.19 -19.53
CA THR A 188 13.73 10.21 -20.58
C THR A 188 13.20 9.93 -21.99
N LEU A 189 12.01 9.33 -22.09
CA LEU A 189 11.31 9.07 -23.34
C LEU A 189 9.96 9.81 -23.41
N LYS A 190 9.57 10.24 -24.61
CA LYS A 190 8.23 10.76 -24.90
C LYS A 190 7.62 10.06 -26.10
N CYS A 191 6.29 10.03 -26.17
CA CYS A 191 5.59 9.55 -27.34
C CYS A 191 5.41 10.71 -28.33
N GLU A 192 6.09 10.66 -29.46
CA GLU A 192 5.98 11.66 -30.51
C GLU A 192 5.60 10.98 -31.82
N LYS A 193 4.48 11.43 -32.43
CA LYS A 193 3.94 10.84 -33.66
C LYS A 193 3.75 9.32 -33.59
N ASN A 194 3.26 8.84 -32.45
CA ASN A 194 3.04 7.41 -32.14
C ASN A 194 4.32 6.56 -32.04
N VAL A 195 5.48 7.18 -31.89
CA VAL A 195 6.76 6.49 -31.69
C VAL A 195 7.45 7.04 -30.45
N CYS A 196 8.06 6.16 -29.65
CA CYS A 196 8.85 6.57 -28.51
C CYS A 196 10.18 7.19 -28.97
N VAL A 197 10.43 8.43 -28.55
CA VAL A 197 11.65 9.20 -28.86
C VAL A 197 12.24 9.77 -27.57
N CYS A 198 13.48 10.24 -27.59
CA CYS A 198 14.06 10.93 -26.43
C CYS A 198 13.24 12.18 -26.06
N ALA A 199 13.04 12.36 -24.75
CA ALA A 199 12.46 13.57 -24.19
C ALA A 199 13.41 14.77 -24.36
N GLU A 200 12.92 15.97 -24.04
CA GLU A 200 13.73 17.18 -24.12
C GLU A 200 14.96 17.07 -23.20
N ASN A 201 16.12 17.53 -23.68
CA ASN A 201 17.42 17.46 -23.00
C ASN A 201 18.03 16.05 -22.86
N TYR A 202 17.51 15.09 -23.62
CA TYR A 202 18.11 13.77 -23.78
C TYR A 202 18.54 13.55 -25.22
N GLU A 203 19.77 13.07 -25.41
CA GLU A 203 20.30 12.67 -26.70
C GLU A 203 20.28 11.15 -26.85
N ARG A 204 20.09 10.70 -28.10
CA ARG A 204 20.16 9.28 -28.43
C ARG A 204 21.61 8.83 -28.49
N GLU A 205 21.98 7.93 -27.60
CA GLU A 205 23.23 7.18 -27.65
C GLU A 205 22.91 5.69 -27.85
N HIS A 206 23.18 5.18 -29.06
CA HIS A 206 22.80 3.83 -29.49
C HIS A 206 21.29 3.55 -29.33
N ASP A 207 20.92 2.65 -28.44
CA ASP A 207 19.54 2.23 -28.16
C ASP A 207 19.00 2.84 -26.85
N ARG A 208 19.60 3.94 -26.38
CA ARG A 208 19.21 4.62 -25.15
C ARG A 208 19.18 6.14 -25.29
N CYS A 209 18.41 6.80 -24.43
CA CYS A 209 18.41 8.24 -24.23
C CYS A 209 19.25 8.58 -22.99
N VAL A 210 20.24 9.45 -23.16
CA VAL A 210 21.18 9.87 -22.11
C VAL A 210 21.14 11.39 -21.95
N ASN A 211 21.39 11.89 -20.74
CA ASN A 211 21.38 13.33 -20.46
C ASN A 211 22.65 14.01 -21.02
N GLU A 212 22.52 15.23 -21.58
CA GLU A 212 23.66 16.03 -22.08
C GLU A 212 24.75 16.32 -20.99
N GLY A 213 24.46 16.13 -19.71
CA GLY A 213 25.31 16.53 -18.59
C GLY A 213 26.51 15.64 -18.20
N SER A 214 26.87 14.58 -18.95
CA SER A 214 27.96 13.67 -18.53
C SER A 214 29.24 13.67 -19.38
N LEU A 215 29.42 14.66 -20.26
CA LEU A 215 30.75 14.92 -20.86
C LEU A 215 31.68 15.53 -19.80
N GLN A 216 32.29 14.69 -18.96
CA GLN A 216 33.55 15.05 -18.34
C GLN A 216 34.54 15.33 -19.49
N PRO A 217 35.11 16.53 -19.59
CA PRO A 217 36.15 16.77 -20.57
C PRO A 217 37.34 15.91 -20.15
N VAL A 218 37.61 14.84 -20.90
CA VAL A 218 38.92 14.19 -20.89
C VAL A 218 39.93 15.25 -21.32
N LEU A 219 40.51 15.94 -20.33
CA LEU A 219 41.70 16.76 -20.51
C LEU A 219 42.78 15.81 -21.00
N SER A 220 42.90 15.71 -22.33
CA SER A 220 44.03 15.08 -23.00
C SER A 220 45.25 15.88 -22.60
N VAL A 221 45.93 15.43 -21.54
CA VAL A 221 47.28 15.85 -21.22
C VAL A 221 48.17 15.31 -22.32
N PHE A 222 48.22 16.02 -23.45
CA PHE A 222 49.31 15.89 -24.39
C PHE A 222 50.55 16.33 -23.64
N LEU A 223 51.32 15.34 -23.18
CA LEU A 223 52.65 15.51 -22.62
C LEU A 223 53.50 16.26 -23.65
N VAL A 224 53.64 17.55 -23.42
CA VAL A 224 54.63 18.40 -24.09
C VAL A 224 56.01 18.00 -23.57
N PHE A 225 56.54 16.88 -24.06
CA PHE A 225 57.98 16.60 -24.00
C PHE A 225 58.65 17.21 -25.24
N PHE A 226 58.64 18.54 -25.32
CA PHE A 226 59.70 19.22 -26.06
C PHE A 226 60.95 19.15 -25.19
N VAL A 227 61.71 18.06 -25.36
CA VAL A 227 63.06 17.92 -24.84
C VAL A 227 63.93 18.94 -25.56
N ILE A 228 64.07 20.12 -24.97
CA ILE A 228 65.18 21.02 -25.23
C ILE A 228 66.04 20.96 -23.98
N TYR A 229 67.13 20.20 -24.05
CA TYR A 229 68.43 20.65 -23.56
C TYR A 229 69.51 19.88 -24.31
N VAL A 230 70.09 20.61 -25.26
CA VAL A 230 71.42 20.39 -25.82
C VAL A 230 72.43 20.52 -24.66
N ASP A 231 73.39 19.60 -24.61
CA ASP A 231 74.78 19.71 -24.09
C ASP A 231 75.20 18.48 -23.29
N LEU A 232 75.90 17.55 -23.94
CA LEU A 232 77.34 17.37 -23.72
C LEU A 232 77.89 16.33 -24.71
N ALA A 233 78.73 16.80 -25.62
CA ALA A 233 79.65 15.97 -26.37
C ALA A 233 80.75 15.46 -25.44
N ILE A 234 80.92 14.14 -25.34
CA ILE A 234 82.19 13.46 -25.07
C ILE A 234 82.25 12.26 -26.00
#